data_AF-A0A135L652-F1
#
_entry.id   AF-A0A135L652-F1
#
_cell.length_a   1.000
_cell.length_b   1.000
_cell.length_c   1.000
_cell.angle_alpha   90.00
_cell.angle_beta   90.00
_cell.angle_gamma   90.00
#
_symmetry.space_group_name_H-M   'P 1'
#
loop_
_entity.id
_entity.type
_entity.pdbx_description
1 polymer ?
#
loop_
_entity_poly.entity_id
_entity_poly.type
_entity_poly.pdbx_seq_one_letter_code
_entity_poly.pdbx_strand_id
1 'polypeptide(L)'
;MNSLLQLFYEDHEHALMQLDQLHVHLEELRKGAEIERVKLQLIGFTKFLEVALDIHFVQEEQALFPLMSEKIGPNGPVMVMEREHDELRNAQKALKEELMKETPAKDVALKHAGLILQVLREHIHKENQILFPLSERILSLDEWKTAERIAGNIALGIKE
;
A
#
# COMPACT_ATOMS: atom_id res chain seq x y z
N MET A 1 -16.80 14.53 4.91
CA MET A 1 -15.83 13.51 4.48
C MET A 1 -16.27 12.20 5.13
N ASN A 2 -16.37 11.13 4.35
CA ASN A 2 -16.67 9.79 4.86
C ASN A 2 -15.57 9.36 5.86
N SER A 3 -15.92 8.68 6.96
CA SER A 3 -14.95 8.32 8.01
C SER A 3 -13.92 7.28 7.56
N LEU A 4 -14.32 6.35 6.67
CA LEU A 4 -13.42 5.38 6.07
C LEU A 4 -12.42 6.06 5.14
N LEU A 5 -12.87 6.99 4.30
CA LEU A 5 -11.95 7.75 3.45
C LEU A 5 -10.98 8.61 4.26
N GLN A 6 -11.44 9.20 5.36
CA GLN A 6 -10.55 9.94 6.27
C GLN A 6 -9.45 9.01 6.81
N LEU A 7 -9.79 7.80 7.25
CA LEU A 7 -8.82 6.80 7.68
C LEU A 7 -7.81 6.48 6.56
N PHE A 8 -8.29 6.23 5.34
CA PHE A 8 -7.41 5.91 4.21
C PHE A 8 -6.47 7.06 3.86
N TYR A 9 -6.93 8.31 3.91
CA TYR A 9 -6.06 9.47 3.74
C TYR A 9 -5.00 9.54 4.86
N GLU A 10 -5.35 9.26 6.11
CA GLU A 10 -4.41 9.22 7.23
C GLU A 10 -3.35 8.11 7.06
N ASP A 11 -3.76 6.93 6.60
CA ASP A 11 -2.85 5.83 6.24
C ASP A 11 -1.88 6.25 5.12
N HIS A 12 -2.38 6.95 4.10
CA HIS A 12 -1.59 7.45 2.97
C HIS A 12 -0.55 8.48 3.41
N GLU A 13 -0.91 9.41 4.29
CA GLU A 13 0.04 10.37 4.84
C GLU A 13 1.17 9.65 5.57
N HIS A 14 0.85 8.64 6.38
CA HIS A 14 1.87 7.85 7.06
C HIS A 14 2.73 7.04 6.09
N ALA A 15 2.12 6.40 5.08
CA ALA A 15 2.85 5.67 4.05
C ALA A 15 3.80 6.58 3.26
N LEU A 16 3.40 7.80 2.91
CA LEU A 16 4.25 8.78 2.24
C LEU A 16 5.44 9.19 3.10
N MET A 17 5.27 9.36 4.41
CA MET A 17 6.40 9.62 5.33
C MET A 17 7.40 8.45 5.36
N GLN A 18 6.90 7.20 5.37
CA GLN A 18 7.75 6.01 5.31
C GLN A 18 8.50 5.92 3.96
N LEU A 19 7.83 6.30 2.86
CA LEU A 19 8.43 6.35 1.53
C LEU A 19 9.51 7.44 1.40
N ASP A 20 9.37 8.57 2.09
CA ASP A 20 10.41 9.61 2.14
C ASP A 20 11.65 9.09 2.87
N GLN A 21 11.48 8.40 3.99
CA GLN A 21 12.58 7.76 4.72
C GLN A 21 13.25 6.66 3.90
N LEU A 22 12.45 5.82 3.23
CA LEU A 22 12.96 4.80 2.32
C LEU A 22 13.83 5.43 1.24
N HIS A 23 13.35 6.51 0.60
CA HIS A 23 14.08 7.20 -0.46
C HIS A 23 15.47 7.64 0.00
N VAL A 24 15.58 8.22 1.20
CA VAL A 24 16.87 8.60 1.79
C VAL A 24 17.83 7.41 1.87
N HIS A 25 17.38 6.26 2.39
CA HIS A 25 18.20 5.06 2.49
C HIS A 25 18.61 4.48 1.13
N LEU A 26 17.73 4.51 0.14
CA LEU A 26 18.07 4.08 -1.22
C LEU A 26 19.11 5.01 -1.86
N GLU A 27 19.04 6.31 -1.59
CA GLU A 27 20.06 7.27 -2.05
C GLU A 27 21.43 7.02 -1.39
N GLU A 28 21.46 6.62 -0.11
CA GLU A 28 22.71 6.23 0.56
C GLU A 28 23.36 5.02 -0.14
N LEU A 29 22.58 3.99 -0.46
CA LEU A 29 23.06 2.80 -1.17
C LEU A 29 23.54 3.12 -2.59
N ARG A 30 22.83 4.00 -3.30
CA ARG A 30 23.21 4.49 -4.63
C ARG A 30 24.51 5.29 -4.61
N LYS A 31 24.77 6.02 -3.53
CA LYS A 31 26.02 6.76 -3.29
C LYS A 31 27.18 5.87 -2.82
N GLY A 32 26.98 4.55 -2.72
CA GLY A 32 28.03 3.59 -2.42
C GLY A 32 28.08 3.13 -0.97
N ALA A 33 27.07 3.42 -0.15
CA ALA A 33 26.97 2.80 1.16
C ALA A 33 26.76 1.27 1.03
N GLU A 34 27.35 0.53 1.97
CA GLU A 34 27.09 -0.90 2.15
C GLU A 34 25.68 -1.16 2.66
N ILE A 35 25.10 -2.31 2.28
CA ILE A 35 23.71 -2.66 2.63
C ILE A 35 23.51 -2.75 4.14
N GLU A 36 24.51 -3.20 4.88
CA GLU A 36 24.53 -3.30 6.34
C GLU A 36 24.21 -1.97 7.02
N ARG A 37 24.54 -0.83 6.39
CA ARG A 37 24.30 0.51 6.93
C ARG A 37 22.80 0.84 7.04
N VAL A 38 21.99 0.30 6.14
CA VAL A 38 20.54 0.59 6.05
C VAL A 38 19.66 -0.66 6.23
N LYS A 39 20.26 -1.84 6.43
CA LYS A 39 19.57 -3.13 6.48
C LYS A 39 18.44 -3.14 7.51
N LEU A 40 18.69 -2.61 8.71
CA LEU A 40 17.68 -2.57 9.78
C LEU A 40 16.51 -1.65 9.43
N GLN A 41 16.76 -0.52 8.76
CA GLN A 41 15.73 0.41 8.31
C GLN A 41 14.89 -0.20 7.20
N LEU A 42 15.50 -0.90 6.24
CA LEU A 42 14.78 -1.64 5.22
C LEU A 42 13.93 -2.77 5.82
N ILE A 43 14.44 -3.49 6.83
CA ILE A 43 13.65 -4.50 7.56
C ILE A 43 12.46 -3.84 8.27
N GLY A 44 12.68 -2.71 8.95
CA GLY A 44 11.62 -1.92 9.58
C GLY A 44 10.53 -1.53 8.59
N PHE A 45 10.92 -1.04 7.41
CA PHE A 45 10.01 -0.69 6.32
C PHE A 45 9.22 -1.92 5.82
N THR A 46 9.86 -3.08 5.62
CA THR A 46 9.13 -4.29 5.20
C THR A 46 8.09 -4.76 6.21
N LYS A 47 8.32 -4.54 7.51
CA LYS A 47 7.34 -4.82 8.57
C LYS A 47 6.18 -3.83 8.57
N PHE A 48 6.46 -2.54 8.31
CA PHE A 48 5.40 -1.55 8.12
C PHE A 48 4.46 -1.96 6.98
N LEU A 49 5.01 -2.36 5.83
CA LEU A 49 4.22 -2.83 4.70
C LEU A 49 3.38 -4.07 5.05
N GLU A 50 3.96 -5.03 5.75
CA GLU A 50 3.31 -6.30 6.12
C GLU A 50 2.14 -6.11 7.10
N VAL A 51 2.20 -5.09 7.95
CA VAL A 51 1.18 -4.89 9.00
C VAL A 51 0.20 -3.79 8.60
N ALA A 52 0.69 -2.57 8.40
CA ALA A 52 -0.19 -1.43 8.20
C ALA A 52 -0.74 -1.39 6.76
N LEU A 53 0.14 -1.52 5.77
CA LEU A 53 -0.27 -1.38 4.37
C LEU A 53 -1.09 -2.58 3.89
N ASP A 54 -0.79 -3.80 4.34
CA ASP A 54 -1.60 -4.97 3.95
C ASP A 54 -3.03 -4.89 4.52
N ILE A 55 -3.20 -4.40 5.76
CA ILE A 55 -4.55 -4.16 6.31
C ILE A 55 -5.29 -3.13 5.46
N HIS A 56 -4.63 -2.03 5.08
CA HIS A 56 -5.20 -1.02 4.21
C HIS A 56 -5.69 -1.61 2.89
N PHE A 57 -4.83 -2.34 2.16
CA PHE A 57 -5.20 -3.00 0.91
C PHE A 57 -6.36 -3.99 1.09
N VAL A 58 -6.39 -4.74 2.19
CA VAL A 58 -7.48 -5.68 2.48
C VAL A 58 -8.80 -4.94 2.72
N GLN A 59 -8.77 -3.80 3.41
CA GLN A 59 -9.97 -2.98 3.60
C GLN A 59 -10.47 -2.43 2.26
N GLU A 60 -9.58 -1.98 1.38
CA GLU A 60 -9.96 -1.53 0.04
C GLU A 60 -10.56 -2.68 -0.79
N GLU A 61 -9.85 -3.80 -0.90
CA GLU A 61 -10.23 -4.97 -1.72
C GLU A 61 -11.52 -5.63 -1.27
N GLN A 62 -11.82 -5.64 0.04
CA GLN A 62 -13.00 -6.31 0.58
C GLN A 62 -14.16 -5.37 0.87
N ALA A 63 -13.89 -4.10 1.20
CA ALA A 63 -14.93 -3.17 1.63
C ALA A 63 -15.30 -2.15 0.55
N LEU A 64 -14.32 -1.53 -0.11
CA LEU A 64 -14.58 -0.40 -1.02
C LEU A 64 -14.67 -0.83 -2.49
N PHE A 65 -13.67 -1.57 -2.97
CA PHE A 65 -13.52 -1.95 -4.37
C PHE A 65 -14.67 -2.78 -4.92
N PRO A 66 -15.28 -3.74 -4.19
CA PRO A 66 -16.43 -4.48 -4.69
C PRO A 66 -17.62 -3.57 -4.99
N LEU A 67 -17.93 -2.64 -4.08
CA LEU A 67 -19.02 -1.69 -4.22
C LEU A 67 -18.78 -0.72 -5.39
N MET A 68 -17.53 -0.29 -5.60
CA MET A 68 -17.18 0.54 -6.75
C MET A 68 -17.30 -0.24 -8.08
N SER A 69 -16.79 -1.46 -8.12
CA SER A 69 -16.81 -2.32 -9.31
C SER A 69 -18.22 -2.66 -9.77
N GLU A 70 -19.18 -2.79 -8.85
CA GLU A 70 -20.60 -2.95 -9.19
C GLU A 70 -21.18 -1.75 -9.97
N LYS A 71 -20.64 -0.53 -9.76
CA LYS A 71 -21.11 0.69 -10.44
C LYS A 71 -20.41 0.97 -11.76
N ILE A 72 -19.09 0.75 -11.81
CA ILE A 72 -18.25 1.17 -12.95
C ILE A 72 -17.84 0.00 -13.85
N GLY A 73 -18.17 -1.23 -13.46
CA GLY A 73 -17.84 -2.45 -14.18
C GLY A 73 -16.43 -3.00 -13.85
N PRO A 74 -16.16 -4.25 -14.25
CA PRO A 74 -14.97 -4.98 -13.82
C PRO A 74 -13.67 -4.53 -14.50
N ASN A 75 -13.73 -3.89 -15.67
CA ASN A 75 -12.55 -3.49 -16.44
C ASN A 75 -12.15 -2.02 -16.17
N GLY A 76 -12.35 -1.55 -14.95
CA GLY A 76 -12.23 -0.16 -14.55
C GLY A 76 -10.94 0.17 -13.78
N PRO A 77 -10.85 1.37 -13.18
CA PRO A 77 -9.71 1.78 -12.37
C PRO A 77 -9.42 0.82 -11.20
N VAL A 78 -10.44 0.18 -10.61
CA VAL A 78 -10.29 -0.80 -9.52
C VAL A 78 -9.36 -1.95 -9.89
N MET A 79 -9.51 -2.55 -11.07
CA MET A 79 -8.65 -3.65 -11.53
C MET A 79 -7.17 -3.23 -11.63
N VAL A 80 -6.89 -1.96 -11.95
CA VAL A 80 -5.52 -1.44 -11.98
C VAL A 80 -4.95 -1.36 -10.57
N MET A 81 -5.77 -0.96 -9.59
CA MET A 81 -5.37 -0.86 -8.18
C MET A 81 -5.07 -2.25 -7.60
N GLU A 82 -5.96 -3.22 -7.80
CA GLU A 82 -5.74 -4.61 -7.34
C GLU A 82 -4.46 -5.21 -7.92
N ARG A 83 -4.18 -4.98 -9.21
CA ARG A 83 -2.93 -5.44 -9.84
C ARG A 83 -1.70 -4.80 -9.21
N GLU A 84 -1.79 -3.52 -8.84
CA GLU A 84 -0.68 -2.84 -8.16
C GLU A 84 -0.52 -3.29 -6.71
N HIS A 85 -1.60 -3.64 -6.00
CA HIS A 85 -1.49 -4.31 -4.69
C HIS A 85 -0.69 -5.60 -4.83
N ASP A 86 -0.99 -6.43 -5.82
CA ASP A 86 -0.24 -7.66 -6.09
C ASP A 86 1.23 -7.39 -6.43
N GLU A 87 1.51 -6.39 -7.26
CA GLU A 87 2.87 -5.99 -7.59
C GLU A 87 3.65 -5.53 -6.34
N LEU A 88 3.02 -4.72 -5.49
CA LEU A 88 3.59 -4.22 -4.24
C LEU A 88 3.82 -5.35 -3.23
N ARG A 89 2.86 -6.26 -3.05
CA ARG A 89 3.01 -7.46 -2.18
C ARG A 89 4.16 -8.34 -2.66
N ASN A 90 4.27 -8.57 -3.97
CA ASN A 90 5.36 -9.36 -4.54
C ASN A 90 6.73 -8.68 -4.34
N ALA A 91 6.81 -7.37 -4.56
CA ALA A 91 8.03 -6.60 -4.34
C ALA A 91 8.44 -6.57 -2.85
N GLN A 92 7.47 -6.42 -1.95
CA GLN A 92 7.66 -6.47 -0.50
C GLN A 92 8.22 -7.83 -0.06
N LYS A 93 7.63 -8.93 -0.56
CA LYS A 93 8.09 -10.28 -0.25
C LYS A 93 9.52 -10.50 -0.73
N ALA A 94 9.82 -10.13 -1.98
CA ALA A 94 11.16 -10.28 -2.54
C ALA A 94 12.21 -9.45 -1.79
N LEU A 95 11.87 -8.21 -1.39
CA LEU A 95 12.74 -7.37 -0.56
C LEU A 95 12.99 -8.01 0.81
N LYS A 96 11.93 -8.50 1.47
CA LYS A 96 12.03 -9.17 2.77
C LYS A 96 12.94 -10.40 2.69
N GLU A 97 12.72 -11.27 1.70
CA GLU A 97 13.53 -12.46 1.48
C GLU A 97 15.01 -12.13 1.23
N GLU A 98 15.30 -11.09 0.45
CA GLU A 98 16.67 -10.63 0.21
C GLU A 98 17.37 -10.17 1.49
N LEU A 99 16.68 -9.36 2.31
CA LEU A 99 17.23 -8.83 3.56
C LEU A 99 17.46 -9.91 4.62
N MET A 100 16.76 -11.03 4.54
CA MET A 100 16.92 -12.16 5.47
C MET A 100 18.11 -13.07 5.14
N LYS A 101 18.79 -12.87 3.99
CA LYS A 101 20.00 -13.62 3.66
C LYS A 101 21.17 -13.23 4.58
N GLU A 102 22.10 -14.17 4.75
CA GLU A 102 23.37 -13.92 5.43
C GLU A 102 24.17 -12.80 4.75
N THR A 103 24.18 -12.80 3.41
CA THR A 103 24.83 -11.78 2.58
C THR A 103 23.84 -11.22 1.56
N PRO A 104 23.05 -10.19 1.92
CA PRO A 104 22.11 -9.57 1.00
C PRO A 104 22.82 -8.89 -0.18
N ALA A 105 22.31 -9.09 -1.38
CA ALA A 105 22.74 -8.40 -2.59
C ALA A 105 22.15 -7.00 -2.64
N LYS A 106 23.02 -5.98 -2.56
CA LYS A 106 22.63 -4.56 -2.62
C LYS A 106 21.75 -4.22 -3.82
N ASP A 107 22.09 -4.72 -5.01
CA ASP A 107 21.36 -4.41 -6.24
C ASP A 107 19.94 -5.01 -6.26
N VAL A 108 19.76 -6.18 -5.64
CA VAL A 108 18.44 -6.82 -5.51
C VAL A 108 17.58 -6.03 -4.52
N ALA A 109 18.14 -5.62 -3.38
CA ALA A 109 17.43 -4.79 -2.41
C ALA A 109 17.03 -3.43 -3.03
N LEU A 110 17.95 -2.77 -3.74
CA LEU A 110 17.69 -1.51 -4.46
C LEU A 110 16.59 -1.67 -5.51
N LYS A 111 16.57 -2.77 -6.25
CA LYS A 111 15.54 -3.06 -7.25
C LYS A 111 14.16 -3.13 -6.63
N HIS A 112 13.97 -3.98 -5.60
CA HIS A 112 12.65 -4.19 -5.03
C HIS A 112 12.17 -3.02 -4.19
N ALA A 113 13.05 -2.41 -3.38
CA ALA A 113 12.71 -1.22 -2.63
C ALA A 113 12.43 -0.01 -3.54
N GLY A 114 13.18 0.13 -4.64
CA GLY A 114 12.94 1.16 -5.65
C GLY A 114 11.61 0.99 -6.36
N LEU A 115 11.22 -0.25 -6.68
CA LEU A 115 9.91 -0.56 -7.26
C LEU A 115 8.78 -0.16 -6.31
N ILE A 116 8.85 -0.57 -5.03
CA ILE A 116 7.87 -0.18 -4.01
C ILE A 116 7.78 1.34 -3.90
N LEU A 117 8.93 2.02 -3.85
CA LEU A 117 8.99 3.48 -3.74
C LEU A 117 8.23 4.17 -4.87
N GLN A 118 8.42 3.72 -6.10
CA GLN A 118 7.78 4.31 -7.26
C GLN A 118 6.28 3.97 -7.30
N VAL A 119 5.96 2.67 -7.29
CA VAL A 119 4.60 2.19 -7.50
C VAL A 119 3.68 2.69 -6.39
N LEU A 120 4.08 2.59 -5.12
CA LEU A 120 3.20 3.00 -4.01
C LEU A 120 2.92 4.51 -4.01
N ARG A 121 3.86 5.37 -4.45
CA ARG A 121 3.59 6.81 -4.59
C ARG A 121 2.58 7.11 -5.68
N GLU A 122 2.73 6.47 -6.84
CA GLU A 122 1.81 6.62 -7.96
C GLU A 122 0.42 6.06 -7.62
N HIS A 123 0.39 4.95 -6.88
CA HIS A 123 -0.79 4.29 -6.36
C HIS A 123 -1.62 5.23 -5.45
N ILE A 124 -0.99 5.72 -4.38
CA ILE A 124 -1.59 6.67 -3.43
C ILE A 124 -2.09 7.92 -4.16
N HIS A 125 -1.35 8.41 -5.15
CA HIS A 125 -1.80 9.55 -5.95
C HIS A 125 -3.10 9.26 -6.71
N LYS A 126 -3.20 8.09 -7.36
CA LYS A 126 -4.42 7.68 -8.08
C LYS A 126 -5.59 7.51 -7.13
N GLU A 127 -5.39 6.98 -5.94
CA GLU A 127 -6.45 6.90 -4.93
C GLU A 127 -6.93 8.26 -4.49
N ASN A 128 -6.00 9.06 -4.00
CA ASN A 128 -6.31 10.35 -3.39
C ASN A 128 -6.98 11.31 -4.38
N GLN A 129 -6.56 11.30 -5.65
CA GLN A 129 -6.97 12.28 -6.64
C GLN A 129 -8.03 11.77 -7.62
N ILE A 130 -8.19 10.46 -7.77
CA ILE A 130 -9.08 9.88 -8.78
C ILE A 130 -10.09 8.93 -8.13
N LEU A 131 -9.61 7.87 -7.46
CA LEU A 131 -10.46 6.78 -7.01
C LEU A 131 -11.39 7.20 -5.86
N PHE A 132 -10.86 7.86 -4.84
CA PHE A 132 -11.67 8.31 -3.69
C PHE A 132 -12.66 9.41 -4.08
N PRO A 133 -12.29 10.45 -4.87
CA PRO A 133 -13.28 11.40 -5.37
C PRO A 133 -14.35 10.76 -6.27
N LEU A 134 -14.01 9.69 -7.00
CA LEU A 134 -14.97 8.94 -7.79
C LEU A 134 -15.92 8.14 -6.88
N SER A 135 -15.39 7.46 -5.84
CA SER A 135 -16.20 6.67 -4.91
C SER A 135 -17.24 7.52 -4.20
N GLU A 136 -16.89 8.74 -3.78
CA GLU A 136 -17.83 9.69 -3.17
C GLU A 136 -18.99 10.08 -4.11
N ARG A 137 -18.79 10.05 -5.43
CA ARG A 137 -19.81 10.41 -6.43
C ARG A 137 -20.74 9.26 -6.78
N ILE A 138 -20.25 8.02 -6.73
CA ILE A 138 -20.97 6.85 -7.25
C ILE A 138 -21.62 5.99 -6.16
N LEU A 139 -21.12 6.07 -4.92
CA LEU A 139 -21.63 5.27 -3.81
C LEU A 139 -22.70 6.03 -3.02
N SER A 140 -23.76 5.31 -2.68
CA SER A 140 -24.84 5.77 -1.80
C SER A 140 -24.44 5.70 -0.33
N LEU A 141 -25.23 6.34 0.54
CA LEU A 141 -25.00 6.33 1.98
C LEU A 141 -25.03 4.91 2.59
N ASP A 142 -25.88 4.01 2.09
CA ASP A 142 -25.98 2.65 2.64
C ASP A 142 -24.82 1.76 2.17
N GLU A 143 -24.29 2.00 0.97
CA GLU A 143 -23.06 1.37 0.48
C GLU A 143 -21.85 1.83 1.31
N TRP A 144 -21.76 3.13 1.62
CA TRP A 144 -20.73 3.65 2.52
C TRP A 144 -20.79 3.03 3.92
N LYS A 145 -21.98 2.92 4.52
CA LYS A 145 -22.14 2.22 5.82
C LYS A 145 -21.70 0.75 5.73
N THR A 146 -21.95 0.11 4.59
CA THR A 146 -21.53 -1.28 4.35
C THR A 146 -20.02 -1.38 4.29
N ALA A 147 -19.35 -0.49 3.54
CA ALA A 147 -17.90 -0.41 3.48
C ALA A 147 -17.29 -0.17 4.86
N GLU A 148 -17.78 0.82 5.61
CA GLU A 148 -17.31 1.15 6.96
C GLU A 148 -17.43 -0.06 7.91
N ARG A 149 -18.54 -0.79 7.85
CA ARG A 149 -18.76 -2.00 8.66
C ARG A 149 -17.77 -3.11 8.32
N ILE A 150 -17.58 -3.41 7.03
CA ILE A 150 -16.64 -4.45 6.58
C ILE A 150 -15.20 -4.06 6.95
N ALA A 151 -14.79 -2.82 6.67
CA ALA A 151 -13.47 -2.32 7.02
C ALA A 151 -13.19 -2.34 8.53
N GLY A 152 -14.20 -2.02 9.35
CA GLY A 152 -14.12 -2.12 10.81
C GLY A 152 -13.95 -3.56 11.30
N ASN A 153 -14.67 -4.52 10.70
CA ASN A 153 -14.51 -5.94 11.02
C ASN A 153 -13.09 -6.45 10.69
N ILE A 154 -12.54 -6.03 9.55
CA ILE A 154 -11.16 -6.34 9.15
C ILE A 154 -10.15 -5.80 10.17
N ALA A 155 -10.28 -4.54 10.57
CA ALA A 155 -9.39 -3.92 11.55
C ALA A 155 -9.42 -4.64 12.92
N LEU A 156 -10.55 -5.24 13.29
CA LEU A 156 -10.72 -6.00 14.53
C LEU A 156 -10.37 -7.49 14.38
N GLY A 157 -10.00 -7.96 13.18
CA GLY A 157 -9.74 -9.37 12.91
C GLY A 157 -10.98 -10.27 13.01
N ILE A 158 -12.18 -9.69 12.88
CA ILE A 158 -13.45 -10.42 12.95
C ILE A 158 -13.73 -11.01 11.56
N LYS A 159 -13.85 -12.34 11.49
CA LYS A 159 -14.33 -13.03 10.28
C LYS A 159 -15.85 -13.06 10.29
N GLU A 160 -16.48 -12.62 9.20
CA GLU A 160 -17.91 -12.83 8.95
C GLU A 160 -18.22 -14.30 8.63
#